data_AF-A0A858BWZ1-F1
#
_entry.id   AF-A0A858BWZ1-F1
#
_cell.length_a   1.000
_cell.length_b   1.000
_cell.length_c   1.000
_cell.angle_alpha   90.00
_cell.angle_beta   90.00
_cell.angle_gamma   90.00
#
_symmetry.space_group_name_H-M   'P 1'
#
loop_
_entity.id
_entity.type
_entity.pdbx_description
1 polymer ?
#
loop_
_entity_poly.entity_id
_entity_poly.type
_entity_poly.pdbx_seq_one_letter_code
_entity_poly.pdbx_strand_id
1 'polypeptide(L)' 'MGIRDILSLINAGADIVIDISEHGQGDLMSMAKAVHDKNCRLTIKNASTRGMQDLRSLVDVAKGNIILEL' A
#
# COMPACT_ATOMS: atom_id res chain seq x y z
N MET A 1 14.13 -0.25 -1.50
CA MET A 1 13.74 -1.50 -2.20
C MET A 1 12.86 -1.12 -3.38
N GLY A 2 12.99 -1.75 -4.55
CA GLY A 2 12.16 -1.39 -5.69
C GLY A 2 10.71 -1.86 -5.52
N ILE A 3 9.75 -1.18 -6.15
CA ILE A 3 8.33 -1.61 -6.19
C ILE A 3 8.18 -3.08 -6.63
N ARG A 4 9.04 -3.57 -7.55
CA ARG A 4 9.02 -4.95 -8.05
C ARG A 4 9.30 -5.99 -6.97
N ASP A 5 10.23 -5.70 -6.07
CA ASP A 5 10.59 -6.61 -4.98
C ASP A 5 9.43 -6.65 -3.98
N ILE A 6 8.84 -5.50 -3.66
CA ILE A 6 7.69 -5.40 -2.76
C ILE A 6 6.48 -6.18 -3.33
N LEU A 7 6.18 -6.01 -4.61
CA LEU A 7 5.10 -6.76 -5.26
C LEU A 7 5.39 -8.27 -5.27
N SER A 8 6.64 -8.69 -5.42
CA SER A 8 7.02 -10.10 -5.33
C SER A 8 6.76 -10.67 -3.93
N LEU A 9 7.05 -9.90 -2.88
CA LEU A 9 6.76 -10.29 -1.50
C LEU A 9 5.25 -10.38 -1.24
N ILE A 10 4.46 -9.40 -1.70
CA ILE A 10 2.99 -9.46 -1.60
C ILE A 10 2.45 -10.68 -2.34
N ASN A 11 2.99 -10.98 -3.53
CA ASN A 11 2.59 -12.15 -4.30
C ASN A 11 2.93 -13.48 -3.62
N ALA A 12 3.95 -13.48 -2.76
CA ALA A 12 4.29 -14.62 -1.89
C ALA A 12 3.43 -14.70 -0.62
N GLY A 13 2.49 -13.76 -0.42
CA GLY A 13 1.60 -13.73 0.73
C GLY A 13 2.08 -12.90 1.92
N ALA A 14 3.12 -12.07 1.73
CA ALA A 14 3.68 -11.27 2.82
C ALA A 14 2.85 -10.02 3.12
N ASP A 15 2.68 -9.73 4.41
CA ASP A 15 2.24 -8.42 4.88
C ASP A 15 3.39 -7.42 4.77
N ILE A 16 3.08 -6.21 4.32
CA ILE A 16 4.09 -5.20 4.01
C ILE A 16 3.85 -3.95 4.84
N VAL A 17 4.94 -3.35 5.29
CA VAL A 17 4.98 -2.03 5.90
C VAL A 17 5.86 -1.14 5.03
N ILE A 18 5.34 0.01 4.61
CA ILE A 18 6.07 1.00 3.82
C ILE A 18 5.91 2.40 4.42
N ASP A 19 6.87 3.26 4.12
CA ASP A 19 6.72 4.70 4.28
C ASP A 19 6.11 5.30 3.00
N ILE A 20 5.05 6.09 3.13
CA ILE A 20 4.35 6.69 1.99
C ILE A 20 5.22 7.70 1.21
N SER A 21 6.25 8.25 1.86
CA SER A 21 7.15 9.24 1.28
C SER A 21 8.16 8.62 0.29
N GLU A 22 8.42 7.31 0.42
CA GLU A 22 9.37 6.58 -0.43
C GLU A 22 8.76 6.12 -1.76
N HIS A 23 7.44 6.23 -1.90
CA HIS A 23 6.71 5.67 -3.04
C HIS A 23 5.77 6.68 -3.70
N GLY A 24 5.74 6.64 -5.02
CA GLY A 24 4.77 7.42 -5.81
C GLY A 24 3.36 6.87 -5.68
N GLN A 25 2.36 7.69 -6.01
CA GLN A 25 0.95 7.26 -5.95
C GLN A 25 0.67 6.03 -6.83
N GLY A 26 1.27 5.94 -8.02
CA GLY A 26 1.11 4.77 -8.90
C GLY A 26 1.64 3.46 -8.29
N ASP A 27 2.75 3.55 -7.55
CA ASP A 27 3.33 2.41 -6.83
C ASP A 27 2.39 1.98 -5.70
N LEU A 28 1.93 2.94 -4.90
CA LEU A 28 1.00 2.69 -3.79
C LEU A 28 -0.30 2.05 -4.27
N MET A 29 -0.85 2.51 -5.40
CA MET A 29 -2.05 1.91 -6.02
C MET A 29 -1.80 0.48 -6.50
N SER A 30 -0.61 0.21 -7.05
CA SER A 30 -0.22 -1.13 -7.47
C SER A 30 -0.08 -2.07 -6.27
N MET A 31 0.52 -1.60 -5.18
CA MET A 31 0.62 -2.37 -3.94
C MET A 31 -0.76 -2.60 -3.32
N ALA A 32 -1.61 -1.57 -3.24
CA ALA A 32 -2.97 -1.66 -2.71
C ALA A 32 -3.80 -2.71 -3.47
N LYS A 33 -3.69 -2.74 -4.79
CA LYS A 33 -4.33 -3.77 -5.61
C LYS A 33 -3.75 -5.16 -5.32
N ALA A 34 -2.43 -5.28 -5.25
CA ALA A 34 -1.77 -6.57 -5.00
C ALA A 34 -2.14 -7.14 -3.62
N VAL A 35 -2.19 -6.33 -2.56
CA VAL A 35 -2.58 -6.81 -1.22
C VAL A 35 -4.05 -7.17 -1.15
N HIS A 36 -4.91 -6.53 -1.95
CA HIS A 36 -6.29 -6.96 -2.11
C HIS A 36 -6.37 -8.34 -2.78
N ASP A 37 -5.75 -8.49 -3.96
CA ASP A 37 -5.78 -9.73 -4.76
C ASP A 37 -5.20 -10.93 -4.00
N LYS A 38 -4.19 -10.69 -3.14
CA LYS A 38 -3.51 -11.72 -2.34
C LYS A 38 -4.05 -11.87 -0.93
N ASN A 39 -5.03 -11.06 -0.54
CA ASN A 39 -5.57 -11.01 0.80
C ASN A 39 -4.49 -10.81 1.89
N CYS A 40 -3.48 -10.00 1.59
CA CYS A 40 -2.40 -9.59 2.51
C CYS A 40 -2.73 -8.24 3.12
N ARG A 41 -1.90 -7.77 4.07
CA ARG A 41 -2.05 -6.45 4.70
C ARG A 41 -0.97 -5.47 4.25
N LEU A 42 -1.38 -4.24 3.92
CA LEU A 42 -0.49 -3.10 3.68
C LEU A 42 -0.58 -2.11 4.83
N THR A 43 0.53 -1.83 5.50
CA THR A 43 0.61 -0.73 6.48
C THR A 43 1.40 0.42 5.86
N ILE A 44 0.76 1.58 5.78
CA ILE A 44 1.38 2.79 5.24
C ILE A 44 1.68 3.76 6.39
N LYS A 45 2.95 4.05 6.58
CA LYS A 45 3.45 5.03 7.54
C LYS A 45 3.45 6.44 6.98
N ASN A 46 3.38 7.42 7.86
CA ASN A 46 3.39 8.85 7.54
C ASN A 46 2.27 9.24 6.56
N ALA A 47 1.12 8.54 6.63
CA ALA A 47 -0.01 8.75 5.72
C ALA A 47 -0.52 10.19 5.76
N SER A 48 -0.31 10.90 6.88
CA SER A 48 -0.62 12.33 7.06
C SER A 48 0.06 13.25 6.04
N THR A 49 1.14 12.80 5.39
CA THR A 49 1.87 13.57 4.37
C THR A 49 1.19 13.59 3.00
N ARG A 50 0.12 12.81 2.79
CA ARG A 50 -0.67 12.78 1.54
C ARG A 50 -2.04 13.40 1.71
N GLY A 51 -2.62 13.82 0.60
CA GLY A 51 -3.99 14.33 0.58
C GLY A 51 -5.01 13.24 0.94
N MET A 52 -6.07 13.62 1.66
CA MET A 52 -7.14 12.71 2.07
C MET A 52 -7.79 11.97 0.88
N GLN A 53 -7.85 12.60 -0.30
CA GLN A 53 -8.38 11.98 -1.51
C GLN A 53 -7.52 10.81 -2.01
N ASP A 54 -6.19 10.93 -1.89
CA ASP A 54 -5.26 9.87 -2.28
C ASP A 54 -5.37 8.69 -1.31
N LEU A 55 -5.39 8.98 -0.02
CA LEU A 55 -5.58 7.97 1.03
C LEU A 55 -6.90 7.23 0.87
N ARG A 56 -7.98 7.96 0.58
CA ARG A 56 -9.30 7.36 0.30
C ARG A 56 -9.24 6.42 -0.91
N SER A 57 -8.58 6.85 -1.99
CA SER A 57 -8.41 6.02 -3.18
C SER A 57 -7.64 4.72 -2.88
N LEU A 58 -6.59 4.80 -2.05
CA LEU A 58 -5.83 3.63 -1.61
C LEU A 58 -6.69 2.67 -0.78
N VAL A 59 -7.47 3.21 0.16
CA VAL A 59 -8.40 2.41 0.98
C VAL A 59 -9.47 1.74 0.12
N ASP A 60 -10.02 2.45 -0.86
CA ASP A 60 -11.03 1.92 -1.77
C ASP A 60 -10.50 0.79 -2.66
N VAL A 61 -9.22 0.84 -3.04
CA VAL A 61 -8.56 -0.21 -3.82
C VAL A 61 -8.15 -1.40 -2.96
N ALA A 62 -7.61 -1.14 -1.77
CA ALA A 62 -7.20 -2.21 -0.85
C ALA A 62 -8.40 -2.93 -0.21
N LYS A 63 -9.63 -2.39 -0.29
CA LYS A 63 -10.86 -3.00 0.23
C LYS A 63 -10.79 -3.41 1.71
N GLY A 64 -10.10 -2.61 2.53
CA GLY A 64 -9.91 -2.88 3.96
C GLY A 64 -8.63 -3.64 4.32
N ASN A 65 -7.85 -4.09 3.34
CA ASN A 65 -6.53 -4.72 3.55
C ASN A 65 -5.40 -3.70 3.79
N ILE A 66 -5.73 -2.56 4.39
CA ILE A 66 -4.81 -1.44 4.58
C ILE A 66 -4.93 -0.86 5.98
N ILE A 67 -3.79 -0.44 6.54
CA ILE A 67 -3.67 0.35 7.76
C ILE A 67 -2.93 1.64 7.38
N LEU A 68 -3.45 2.78 7.83
CA LEU A 68 -2.81 4.08 7.68
C LEU A 68 -2.32 4.56 9.05
N GLU A 69 -1.01 4.72 9.21
CA GLU A 69 -0.38 5.32 10.38
C GLU A 69 -0.03 6.78 10.05
N LEU A 70 -0.46 7.71 10.91
CA LEU A 70 -0.35 9.15 10.71
C LEU A 70 1.01 9.70 11.10
#